data_AF-A0A8T7JAW1-F1
#
_entry.id   AF-A0A8T7JAW1-F1
#
_cell.length_a   1.000
_cell.length_b   1.000
_cell.length_c   1.000
_cell.angle_alpha   90.00
_cell.angle_beta   90.00
_cell.angle_gamma   90.00
#
_symmetry.space_group_name_H-M   'P 1'
#
loop_
_entity.id
_entity.type
_entity.pdbx_description
1 polymer ?
#
loop_
_entity_poly.entity_id
_entity_poly.type
_entity_poly.pdbx_seq_one_letter_code
_entity_poly.pdbx_strand_id
1 'polypeptide(L)'
;AMGKNVTWQHLRVFVLGSAVIGLAGAMLTTLDGQFSPVSYQPLRFTFLIWVMVIIGGSGNNWGAVLGGFFIWFFWIEAEPIGLWLIDTLTSGMPADHWLRLHLMDSAAHMRLMTVGLVLLLTLRFAPQGLIPERR
;
A
#
# COMPACT_ATOMS: atom_id res chain seq x y z
N ALA A 1 19.92 36.92 -3.68
CA ALA A 1 18.90 35.95 -4.10
C ALA A 1 19.51 35.04 -5.15
N MET A 2 19.66 33.75 -4.84
CA MET A 2 20.27 32.76 -5.74
C MET A 2 19.43 32.74 -7.04
N GLY A 3 20.00 33.11 -8.20
CA GLY A 3 19.32 33.41 -9.47
C GLY A 3 18.62 32.21 -10.16
N LYS A 4 18.09 31.28 -9.36
CA LYS A 4 17.43 30.06 -9.78
C LYS A 4 15.94 30.31 -9.83
N ASN A 5 15.31 30.06 -10.98
CA ASN A 5 13.87 30.23 -11.14
C ASN A 5 13.13 29.07 -10.44
N VAL A 6 12.81 29.27 -9.16
CA VAL A 6 12.14 28.30 -8.29
C VAL A 6 10.76 27.92 -8.85
N THR A 7 10.03 28.90 -9.38
CA THR A 7 8.71 28.71 -9.99
C THR A 7 8.76 27.74 -11.17
N TRP A 8 9.75 27.91 -12.05
CA TRP A 8 9.93 26.99 -13.18
C TRP A 8 10.29 25.57 -12.75
N GLN A 9 11.05 25.41 -11.67
CA GLN A 9 11.37 24.07 -11.16
C GLN A 9 10.16 23.36 -10.57
N HIS A 10 9.36 24.07 -9.76
CA HIS A 10 8.13 23.49 -9.21
C HIS A 10 7.15 23.11 -10.32
N LEU A 11 7.00 23.95 -11.35
CA LEU A 11 6.11 23.65 -12.47
C LEU A 11 6.56 22.40 -13.25
N ARG A 12 7.88 22.20 -13.45
CA ARG A 12 8.40 20.98 -14.09
C ARG A 12 8.07 19.73 -13.29
N VAL A 13 8.31 19.75 -11.97
CA VAL A 13 8.02 18.61 -11.09
C VAL A 13 6.52 18.32 -11.05
N PHE A 14 5.70 19.38 -10.99
CA PHE A 14 4.24 19.26 -10.99
C PHE A 14 3.69 18.64 -12.29
N VAL A 15 4.16 19.14 -13.45
CA VAL A 15 3.71 18.64 -14.75
C VAL A 15 4.15 17.20 -14.97
N LEU A 16 5.40 16.86 -14.63
CA LEU A 16 5.91 15.49 -14.74
C LEU A 16 5.13 14.53 -13.84
N GLY A 17 4.89 14.91 -12.58
CA GLY A 17 4.11 14.09 -11.64
C GLY A 17 2.67 13.89 -12.11
N SER A 18 2.01 14.96 -12.56
CA SER A 18 0.62 14.90 -13.05
C SER A 18 0.48 14.07 -14.32
N ALA A 19 1.45 14.15 -15.24
CA ALA A 19 1.46 13.35 -16.46
C ALA A 19 1.57 11.85 -16.16
N VAL A 20 2.48 11.46 -15.24
CA VAL A 20 2.66 10.06 -14.84
C VAL A 20 1.42 9.52 -14.14
N ILE A 21 0.87 10.25 -13.17
CA ILE A 21 -0.34 9.83 -12.44
C ILE A 21 -1.56 9.77 -13.36
N GLY A 22 -1.71 10.73 -14.29
CA GLY A 22 -2.78 10.74 -15.28
C GLY A 22 -2.72 9.54 -16.22
N LEU A 23 -1.53 9.19 -16.70
CA LEU A 23 -1.33 8.01 -17.55
C LEU A 23 -1.60 6.71 -16.79
N ALA A 24 -1.11 6.59 -15.55
CA ALA A 24 -1.38 5.43 -14.70
C ALA A 24 -2.88 5.25 -14.44
N GLY A 25 -3.61 6.34 -14.18
CA GLY A 25 -5.07 6.34 -14.04
C GLY A 25 -5.78 5.86 -15.31
N ALA A 26 -5.38 6.37 -16.48
CA ALA A 26 -5.95 5.94 -17.76
C ALA A 26 -5.74 4.43 -18.00
N MET A 27 -4.53 3.92 -17.71
CA MET A 27 -4.23 2.49 -17.81
C MET A 27 -5.08 1.64 -16.86
N LEU A 28 -5.20 2.05 -15.60
CA LEU A 28 -6.01 1.34 -14.60
C LEU A 28 -7.48 1.24 -15.04
N THR A 29 -8.04 2.33 -15.56
CA THR A 29 -9.45 2.37 -15.98
C THR A 29 -9.70 1.54 -17.24
N THR A 30 -8.70 1.46 -18.12
CA THR A 30 -8.75 0.61 -19.32
C THR A 30 -8.66 -0.87 -18.93
N LEU A 31 -7.87 -1.21 -17.90
CA LEU A 31 -7.81 -2.56 -17.35
C LEU A 31 -9.14 -3.00 -16.73
N ASP A 32 -9.77 -2.11 -15.95
CA ASP A 32 -11.03 -2.41 -15.27
C ASP A 32 -12.23 -2.45 -16.23
N GLY A 33 -12.15 -1.76 -17.38
CA GLY A 33 -13.19 -1.74 -18.42
C GLY A 33 -14.50 -1.04 -18.03
N GLN A 34 -14.62 -0.60 -16.77
CA GLN A 34 -15.79 0.08 -16.23
C GLN A 34 -15.39 1.14 -15.20
N PHE A 35 -16.15 2.22 -15.17
CA PHE A 35 -16.02 3.27 -14.16
C PHE A 35 -17.15 3.12 -13.13
N SER A 36 -16.87 2.48 -12.00
CA SER A 36 -17.82 2.37 -10.88
C SER A 36 -17.28 3.12 -9.65
N PRO A 37 -18.05 4.07 -9.09
CA PRO A 37 -17.66 4.79 -7.86
C PRO A 37 -17.36 3.85 -6.68
N VAL A 38 -18.00 2.68 -6.64
CA VAL A 38 -17.86 1.71 -5.56
C VAL A 38 -16.47 1.06 -5.56
N SER A 39 -15.82 0.96 -6.72
CA SER A 39 -14.49 0.36 -6.86
C SER A 39 -13.38 1.24 -6.27
N TYR A 40 -13.58 2.57 -6.23
CA TYR A 40 -12.61 3.55 -5.73
C TYR A 40 -12.70 3.74 -4.21
N GLN A 41 -12.49 2.66 -3.47
CA GLN A 41 -12.51 2.70 -2.01
C GLN A 41 -11.33 3.54 -1.48
N PRO A 42 -11.58 4.59 -0.67
CA PRO A 42 -10.52 5.45 -0.14
C PRO A 42 -9.45 4.70 0.64
N LEU A 43 -9.84 3.61 1.31
CA LEU A 43 -8.92 2.78 2.08
C LEU A 43 -7.77 2.24 1.22
N ARG A 44 -8.04 1.88 -0.05
CA ARG A 44 -7.03 1.37 -0.98
C ARG A 44 -6.26 2.47 -1.69
N PHE A 45 -6.91 3.56 -2.09
CA PHE A 45 -6.32 4.55 -3.00
C PHE A 45 -5.77 5.81 -2.33
N THR A 46 -6.13 6.10 -1.08
CA THR A 46 -5.61 7.26 -0.36
C THR A 46 -4.92 6.85 0.94
N PHE A 47 -5.61 6.11 1.81
CA PHE A 47 -5.07 5.72 3.12
C PHE A 47 -3.80 4.86 2.99
N LEU A 48 -3.83 3.86 2.11
CA LEU A 48 -2.68 2.98 1.88
C LEU A 48 -1.45 3.78 1.37
N ILE A 49 -1.65 4.77 0.50
CA ILE A 49 -0.57 5.64 0.02
C ILE A 49 0.01 6.49 1.16
N TRP A 50 -0.83 7.00 2.06
CA TRP A 50 -0.34 7.69 3.26
C TRP A 50 0.48 6.76 4.14
N VAL A 51 0.03 5.52 4.34
CA VAL A 51 0.77 4.49 5.08
C VAL A 51 2.14 4.22 4.44
N MET A 52 2.20 4.09 3.11
CA MET A 52 3.46 3.94 2.37
C MET A 52 4.47 5.06 2.68
N VAL A 53 4.02 6.32 2.65
CA VAL A 53 4.89 7.49 2.89
C VAL A 53 5.29 7.58 4.36
N ILE A 54 4.37 7.34 5.29
CA ILE A 54 4.65 7.36 6.75
C ILE A 54 5.70 6.30 7.10
N ILE A 55 5.56 5.09 6.57
CA ILE A 55 6.48 3.98 6.81
C ILE A 55 7.85 4.25 6.20
N GLY A 56 7.90 4.81 4.99
CA GLY A 56 9.14 5.20 4.35
C GLY A 56 9.90 6.30 5.10
N GLY A 57 9.15 7.20 5.74
CA GLY A 57 9.65 8.43 6.32
C GLY A 57 9.34 9.61 5.41
N SER A 58 8.44 10.50 5.85
CA SER A 58 7.97 11.66 5.07
C SER A 58 9.06 12.67 4.74
N GLY A 59 10.21 12.54 5.40
CA GLY A 59 11.31 13.46 5.27
C GLY A 59 12.37 13.10 4.22
N ASN A 60 12.39 11.86 3.74
CA ASN A 60 13.36 11.42 2.75
C ASN A 60 12.68 10.80 1.53
N ASN A 61 12.93 11.34 0.34
CA ASN A 61 12.40 10.82 -0.92
C ASN A 61 12.78 9.34 -1.14
N TRP A 62 13.99 8.93 -0.75
CA TRP A 62 14.41 7.53 -0.81
C TRP A 62 13.66 6.65 0.19
N GLY A 63 13.37 7.19 1.37
CA GLY A 63 12.53 6.56 2.38
C GLY A 63 11.12 6.31 1.83
N ALA A 64 10.48 7.33 1.27
CA ALA A 64 9.14 7.22 0.67
C ALA A 64 9.05 6.16 -0.44
N VAL A 65 10.06 6.08 -1.31
CA VAL A 65 10.12 5.04 -2.36
C VAL A 65 10.24 3.64 -1.76
N LEU A 66 11.10 3.45 -0.76
CA LEU A 66 11.24 2.17 -0.06
C LEU A 66 9.99 1.80 0.74
N GLY A 67 9.33 2.76 1.40
CA GLY A 67 8.08 2.54 2.10
C GLY A 67 6.94 2.14 1.16
N GLY A 68 6.89 2.76 -0.02
CA GLY A 68 6.00 2.37 -1.13
C GLY A 68 6.22 0.92 -1.55
N PHE A 69 7.47 0.56 -1.85
CA PHE A 69 7.83 -0.80 -2.24
C PHE A 69 7.54 -1.82 -1.13
N PHE A 70 7.85 -1.48 0.12
CA PHE A 70 7.63 -2.35 1.27
C PHE A 70 6.15 -2.69 1.48
N ILE A 71 5.29 -1.67 1.50
CA ILE A 71 3.85 -1.93 1.68
C ILE A 71 3.24 -2.60 0.46
N TRP A 72 3.68 -2.27 -0.75
CA TRP A 72 3.26 -2.97 -1.96
C TRP A 72 3.60 -4.46 -1.89
N PHE A 73 4.80 -4.82 -1.43
CA PHE A 73 5.23 -6.20 -1.23
C PHE A 73 4.34 -6.92 -0.22
N PHE A 74 4.15 -6.35 0.98
CA PHE A 74 3.28 -6.96 2.00
C PHE A 74 1.82 -7.02 1.58
N TRP A 75 1.34 -6.08 0.77
CA TRP A 75 -0.02 -6.09 0.24
C TRP A 75 -0.27 -7.30 -0.67
N ILE A 76 0.69 -7.63 -1.54
CA ILE A 76 0.61 -8.80 -2.42
C ILE A 76 0.77 -10.10 -1.62
N GLU A 77 1.75 -10.16 -0.72
CA GLU A 77 2.05 -11.37 0.07
C GLU A 77 1.02 -11.64 1.19
N ALA A 78 0.26 -10.64 1.62
CA ALA A 78 -0.72 -10.80 2.70
C ALA A 78 -1.80 -11.84 2.39
N GLU A 79 -2.20 -11.97 1.12
CA GLU A 79 -3.22 -12.96 0.72
C GLU A 79 -2.66 -14.39 0.68
N PRO A 80 -1.54 -14.70 -0.01
CA PRO A 80 -0.90 -16.01 0.06
C PRO A 80 -0.54 -16.44 1.49
N ILE A 81 0.04 -15.54 2.29
CA ILE A 81 0.38 -15.82 3.70
C ILE A 81 -0.89 -16.11 4.51
N GLY A 82 -1.96 -15.35 4.27
CA GLY A 82 -3.26 -15.56 4.91
C GLY A 82 -3.85 -16.93 4.62
N LEU A 83 -3.88 -17.30 3.33
CA LEU A 83 -4.37 -18.60 2.88
C LEU A 83 -3.51 -19.75 3.43
N TRP A 84 -2.19 -19.61 3.38
CA TRP A 84 -1.27 -20.60 3.93
C TRP A 84 -1.46 -20.80 5.45
N LEU A 85 -1.65 -19.71 6.19
CA LEU A 85 -1.90 -19.77 7.63
C LEU A 85 -3.23 -20.48 7.94
N ILE A 86 -4.29 -20.13 7.22
CA ILE A 86 -5.61 -20.76 7.39
C ILE A 86 -5.55 -22.25 7.06
N ASP A 87 -4.89 -22.63 5.96
CA ASP A 87 -4.75 -24.02 5.55
C ASP A 87 -3.91 -24.83 6.55
N THR A 88 -2.82 -24.24 7.05
CA THR A 88 -1.98 -24.87 8.09
C THR A 88 -2.78 -25.10 9.38
N LEU A 89 -3.55 -24.10 9.83
CA LEU A 89 -4.38 -24.20 11.03
C LEU A 89 -5.58 -25.15 10.87
N THR A 90 -6.10 -25.30 9.65
CA THR A 90 -7.25 -26.17 9.35
C THR A 90 -6.86 -27.52 8.75
N SER A 91 -5.56 -27.82 8.67
CA SER A 91 -5.01 -29.07 8.11
C SER A 91 -5.52 -30.35 8.79
N GLY A 92 -5.91 -30.26 10.07
CA GLY A 92 -6.52 -31.35 10.83
C GLY A 92 -8.05 -31.45 10.73
N MET A 93 -8.71 -30.56 9.97
CA MET A 93 -10.18 -30.48 9.89
C MET A 93 -10.70 -30.97 8.51
N PRO A 94 -11.88 -31.62 8.47
CA PRO A 94 -12.55 -31.96 7.21
C PRO A 94 -12.79 -30.74 6.32
N ALA A 95 -12.76 -30.91 4.99
CA ALA A 95 -12.91 -29.82 4.02
C ALA A 95 -14.26 -29.09 4.14
N ASP A 96 -15.27 -29.80 4.63
CA ASP A 96 -16.66 -29.43 4.78
C ASP A 96 -16.98 -28.88 6.18
N HIS A 97 -15.97 -28.69 7.03
CA HIS A 97 -16.16 -28.09 8.34
C HIS A 97 -16.49 -26.59 8.20
N TRP A 98 -17.61 -26.17 8.79
CA TRP A 98 -18.13 -24.80 8.73
C TRP A 98 -17.08 -23.74 9.12
N LEU A 99 -16.19 -24.05 10.06
CA LEU A 99 -15.12 -23.17 10.52
C LEU A 99 -14.05 -22.93 9.43
N ARG A 100 -13.69 -23.96 8.65
CA ARG A 100 -12.70 -23.84 7.57
C ARG A 100 -13.24 -22.98 6.43
N LEU A 101 -14.49 -23.24 6.02
CA LEU A 101 -15.17 -22.44 5.00
C LEU A 101 -15.28 -20.96 5.42
N HIS A 102 -15.67 -20.69 6.67
CA HIS A 102 -15.75 -19.33 7.20
C HIS A 102 -14.38 -18.62 7.25
N LEU A 103 -13.33 -19.34 7.65
CA LEU A 103 -11.97 -18.79 7.68
C LEU A 103 -11.42 -18.51 6.26
N MET A 104 -11.68 -19.40 5.31
CA MET A 104 -11.27 -19.22 3.91
C MET A 104 -11.99 -18.03 3.26
N ASP A 105 -13.28 -17.85 3.53
CA ASP A 105 -14.05 -16.68 3.04
C ASP A 105 -13.56 -15.37 3.70
N SER A 106 -13.05 -15.47 4.93
CA SER A 106 -12.43 -14.35 5.65
C SER A 106 -11.02 -14.00 5.15
N ALA A 107 -10.39 -14.82 4.30
CA ALA A 107 -9.02 -14.61 3.82
C ALA A 107 -8.85 -13.28 3.07
N ALA A 108 -9.88 -12.80 2.38
CA ALA A 108 -9.86 -11.50 1.70
C ALA A 108 -9.60 -10.32 2.65
N HIS A 109 -10.00 -10.45 3.93
CA HIS A 109 -9.78 -9.43 4.96
C HIS A 109 -8.36 -9.46 5.53
N MET A 110 -7.58 -10.52 5.27
CA MET A 110 -6.20 -10.65 5.76
C MET A 110 -5.30 -9.54 5.24
N ARG A 111 -5.55 -9.04 4.01
CA ARG A 111 -4.81 -7.90 3.44
C ARG A 111 -4.88 -6.66 4.34
N LEU A 112 -6.07 -6.34 4.84
CA LEU A 112 -6.28 -5.17 5.71
C LEU A 112 -5.64 -5.37 7.08
N MET A 113 -5.75 -6.58 7.62
CA MET A 113 -5.13 -6.95 8.89
C MET A 113 -3.60 -6.82 8.82
N THR A 114 -2.98 -7.33 7.76
CA THR A 114 -1.53 -7.25 7.56
C THR A 114 -1.07 -5.79 7.44
N VAL A 115 -1.77 -4.95 6.67
CA VAL A 115 -1.42 -3.52 6.57
C VAL A 115 -1.52 -2.83 7.94
N GLY A 116 -2.59 -3.09 8.69
CA GLY A 116 -2.75 -2.55 10.03
C GLY A 116 -1.64 -3.00 10.99
N LEU A 117 -1.28 -4.28 10.96
CA LEU A 117 -0.20 -4.84 11.76
C LEU A 117 1.15 -4.22 11.39
N VAL A 118 1.47 -4.16 10.09
CA VAL A 118 2.71 -3.56 9.59
C VAL A 118 2.82 -2.10 10.02
N LEU A 119 1.72 -1.34 9.90
CA LEU A 119 1.66 0.05 10.35
C LEU A 119 1.91 0.18 11.86
N LEU A 120 1.24 -0.63 12.69
CA LEU A 120 1.45 -0.60 14.14
C LEU A 120 2.89 -0.95 14.53
N LEU A 121 3.48 -1.95 13.87
CA LEU A 121 4.87 -2.35 14.10
C LEU A 121 5.85 -1.25 13.68
N THR A 122 5.65 -0.63 12.52
CA THR A 122 6.52 0.47 12.06
C THR A 122 6.38 1.70 12.95
N LEU A 123 5.18 2.08 13.36
CA LEU A 123 5.00 3.18 14.32
C LEU A 123 5.61 2.85 15.69
N ARG A 124 5.63 1.58 16.10
CA ARG A 124 6.22 1.14 17.36
C ARG A 124 7.75 1.14 17.35
N PHE A 125 8.36 0.63 16.29
CA PHE A 125 9.81 0.39 16.23
C PHE A 125 10.58 1.45 15.44
N ALA A 126 9.94 2.13 14.49
CA ALA A 126 10.55 3.14 13.61
C ALA A 126 9.63 4.37 13.44
N PRO A 127 9.38 5.15 14.51
CA PRO A 127 8.44 6.28 14.48
C PRO A 127 8.87 7.43 13.54
N GLN A 128 10.13 7.45 13.09
CA GLN A 128 10.66 8.43 12.12
C GLN A 128 10.64 7.89 10.67
N GLY A 129 10.08 6.71 10.44
CA GLY A 129 10.17 5.96 9.19
C GLY A 129 11.39 5.03 9.14
N LEU A 130 11.39 4.10 8.18
CA LEU A 130 12.45 3.10 7.99
C LEU A 130 13.81 3.75 7.64
N ILE A 131 13.80 4.87 6.91
CA ILE A 131 15.00 5.65 6.61
C ILE A 131 14.80 7.09 7.09
N PRO A 132 15.27 7.43 8.30
CA PRO A 132 15.18 8.78 8.82
C PRO A 132 16.02 9.76 7.98
N GLU A 133 15.60 11.03 7.97
CA GLU A 133 16.31 12.12 7.31
C GLU A 133 17.75 12.23 7.81
N ARG A 134 18.70 12.44 6.88
CA ARG A 134 20.02 12.98 7.24
C ARG A 134 19.85 14.48 7.48
N ARG A 135 20.07 14.90 8.73
CA ARG A 135 20.26 16.31 9.08
C ARG A 135 21.51 16.86 8.42
#